data_AF-A0A2D6P8E3-F1
#
_entry.id   AF-A0A2D6P8E3-F1
#
_cell.length_a   1.000
_cell.length_b   1.000
_cell.length_c   1.000
_cell.angle_alpha   90.00
_cell.angle_beta   90.00
_cell.angle_gamma   90.00
#
_symmetry.space_group_name_H-M   'P 1'
#
loop_
_entity.id
_entity.type
_entity.pdbx_description
1 polymer ?
#
loop_
_entity_poly.entity_id
_entity_poly.type
_entity_poly.pdbx_seq_one_letter_code
_entity_poly.pdbx_strand_id
1 'polypeptide(L)'
;MGLQIDLPSAGLLGITNATGNVISGTANLVVNSINVLTGSSNYTVTLPTASLNAGDEVVLKKTGTGTVTIASTTIEGSSQSITITNNQPIRCLYVNGTIGWLIT
;
A
#
# COMPACT_ATOMS: atom_id res chain seq x y z
N MET A 1 8.53 -19.87 16.87
CA MET A 1 8.30 -18.76 17.82
C MET A 1 8.43 -17.46 17.03
N GLY A 2 7.36 -17.05 16.33
CA GLY A 2 7.36 -15.79 15.59
C GLY A 2 7.28 -14.63 16.58
N LEU A 3 8.12 -13.60 16.41
CA LEU A 3 8.04 -12.40 17.23
C LEU A 3 6.76 -11.65 16.84
N GLN A 4 5.72 -11.76 17.68
CA GLN A 4 4.57 -10.87 17.63
C GLN A 4 5.01 -9.55 18.25
N ILE A 5 5.26 -8.55 17.42
CA ILE A 5 5.46 -7.18 17.90
C ILE A 5 4.09 -6.67 18.33
N ASP A 6 3.85 -6.62 19.65
CA ASP A 6 2.70 -5.93 20.24
C ASP A 6 2.95 -4.42 20.11
N LEU A 7 2.64 -3.87 18.94
CA LEU A 7 2.59 -2.43 18.74
C LEU A 7 1.30 -1.93 19.38
N PRO A 8 1.34 -0.91 20.27
CA PRO A 8 0.13 -0.36 20.87
C PRO A 8 -0.80 0.10 19.75
N SER A 9 -1.85 -0.70 19.53
CA SER A 9 -2.99 -0.49 18.62
C SER A 9 -2.72 0.50 17.47
N ALA A 10 -1.91 0.12 16.49
CA ALA A 10 -1.70 0.85 15.23
C ALA A 10 -1.39 2.36 15.34
N GLY A 11 -0.93 2.86 16.50
CA GLY A 11 -0.65 4.28 16.72
C GLY A 11 0.77 4.69 16.31
N LEU A 12 1.68 3.73 16.11
CA LEU A 12 3.11 4.04 15.98
C LEU A 12 3.44 4.86 14.72
N LEU A 13 2.62 4.80 13.67
CA LEU A 13 2.77 5.65 12.46
C LEU A 13 1.60 6.63 12.25
N GLY A 14 0.71 6.82 13.24
CA GLY A 14 -0.43 7.73 13.14
C GLY A 14 -1.63 7.23 12.31
N ILE A 15 -1.72 5.93 12.03
CA ILE A 15 -2.79 5.33 11.23
C ILE A 15 -3.66 4.37 12.07
N THR A 16 -4.80 4.85 12.56
CA THR A 16 -5.72 4.08 13.40
C THR A 16 -6.13 2.75 12.72
N ASN A 17 -6.10 1.64 13.46
CA ASN A 17 -6.47 0.28 13.00
C ASN A 17 -5.59 -0.35 11.90
N ALA A 18 -4.38 0.16 11.66
CA ALA A 18 -3.57 -0.36 10.59
C ALA A 18 -3.04 -1.79 10.80
N THR A 19 -3.12 -2.60 9.74
CA THR A 19 -2.51 -3.94 9.68
C THR A 19 -1.14 -3.88 9.02
N GLY A 20 -0.17 -4.64 9.55
CA GLY A 20 1.15 -4.81 8.95
C GLY A 20 1.23 -6.12 8.15
N ASN A 21 1.75 -6.04 6.92
CA ASN A 21 1.84 -7.18 6.00
C ASN A 21 3.23 -7.27 5.36
N VAL A 22 3.68 -8.50 5.08
CA VAL A 22 4.86 -8.77 4.25
C VAL A 22 4.39 -9.50 3.00
N ILE A 23 4.67 -8.93 1.83
CA ILE A 23 4.16 -9.39 0.53
C ILE A 23 5.33 -9.73 -0.38
N SER A 24 5.35 -10.96 -0.90
CA SER A 24 6.41 -11.46 -1.79
C SER A 24 5.92 -11.81 -3.20
N GLY A 25 4.68 -11.46 -3.55
CA GLY A 25 4.06 -11.75 -4.83
C GLY A 25 2.78 -10.95 -5.05
N THR A 26 2.03 -11.25 -6.11
CA THR A 26 0.83 -10.50 -6.46
C THR A 26 -0.22 -10.54 -5.34
N ALA A 27 -0.76 -9.39 -4.97
CA ALA A 27 -1.68 -9.28 -3.82
C ALA A 27 -2.69 -8.14 -3.96
N ASN A 28 -3.85 -8.32 -3.35
CA ASN A 28 -4.81 -7.24 -3.13
C ASN A 28 -4.55 -6.64 -1.74
N LEU A 29 -4.46 -5.32 -1.67
CA LEU A 29 -4.19 -4.60 -0.44
C LEU A 29 -5.51 -4.26 0.27
N VAL A 30 -5.41 -3.92 1.55
CA VAL A 30 -6.54 -3.50 2.38
C VAL A 30 -6.35 -2.05 2.82
N VAL A 31 -7.46 -1.33 3.04
CA VAL A 31 -7.41 0.04 3.58
C VAL A 31 -6.75 0.04 4.95
N ASN A 32 -6.08 1.13 5.28
CA ASN A 32 -5.34 1.33 6.53
C ASN A 32 -4.34 0.17 6.73
N SER A 33 -3.36 0.05 5.84
CA SER A 33 -2.34 -1.01 5.93
C SER A 33 -0.92 -0.52 5.63
N ILE A 34 0.06 -1.21 6.21
CA ILE A 34 1.48 -1.04 5.91
C ILE A 34 1.99 -2.34 5.29
N ASN A 35 2.51 -2.26 4.08
CA ASN A 35 2.91 -3.43 3.31
C ASN A 35 4.39 -3.35 2.95
N VAL A 36 5.18 -4.29 3.47
CA VAL A 36 6.58 -4.47 3.11
C VAL A 36 6.66 -5.43 1.94
N LEU A 37 7.14 -4.93 0.81
CA LEU A 37 7.18 -5.60 -0.48
C LEU A 37 8.56 -6.23 -0.66
N THR A 38 8.68 -7.55 -0.48
CA THR A 38 9.95 -8.30 -0.36
C THR A 38 10.26 -9.22 -1.54
N GLY A 39 9.34 -9.36 -2.49
CA GLY A 39 9.49 -10.29 -3.62
C GLY A 39 10.72 -10.01 -4.50
N SER A 40 11.33 -11.09 -5.00
CA SER A 40 12.51 -11.03 -5.89
C SER A 40 12.16 -11.01 -7.37
N SER A 41 11.00 -11.55 -7.75
CA SER A 41 10.44 -11.47 -9.10
C SER A 41 9.56 -10.24 -9.26
N ASN A 42 9.21 -9.86 -10.48
CA ASN A 42 8.26 -8.76 -10.70
C ASN A 42 6.83 -9.20 -10.35
N TYR A 43 6.06 -8.33 -9.69
CA TYR A 43 4.67 -8.60 -9.33
C TYR A 43 3.85 -7.31 -9.20
N THR A 44 2.54 -7.50 -9.12
CA THR A 44 1.57 -6.41 -9.06
C THR A 44 0.87 -6.40 -7.71
N VAL A 45 0.66 -5.23 -7.13
CA VAL A 45 -0.23 -5.03 -5.98
C VAL A 45 -1.43 -4.20 -6.39
N THR A 46 -2.62 -4.55 -5.91
CA THR A 46 -3.87 -3.86 -6.24
C THR A 46 -4.34 -3.06 -5.04
N LEU A 47 -4.51 -1.74 -5.21
CA LEU A 47 -5.10 -0.89 -4.17
C LEU A 47 -6.57 -1.28 -3.93
N PRO A 48 -7.11 -1.07 -2.73
CA PRO A 48 -8.52 -1.36 -2.44
C PRO A 48 -9.45 -0.54 -3.35
N THR A 49 -10.58 -1.13 -3.76
CA THR A 49 -11.56 -0.52 -4.67
C THR A 49 -12.97 -0.42 -4.08
N ALA A 50 -13.21 -1.07 -2.95
CA ALA A 50 -14.52 -1.14 -2.30
C ALA A 50 -14.46 -0.58 -0.89
N SER A 51 -15.59 -0.04 -0.41
CA SER A 51 -15.75 0.50 0.94
C SER A 51 -14.73 1.60 1.30
N LEU A 52 -14.34 2.40 0.29
CA LEU A 52 -13.37 3.48 0.44
C LEU A 52 -14.01 4.73 1.06
N ASN A 53 -13.33 5.29 2.05
CA ASN A 53 -13.66 6.56 2.66
C ASN A 53 -12.49 7.53 2.49
N ALA A 54 -12.80 8.83 2.32
CA ALA A 54 -11.77 9.85 2.27
C ALA A 54 -10.87 9.77 3.51
N GLY A 55 -9.56 9.67 3.29
CA GLY A 55 -8.58 9.48 4.36
C GLY A 55 -8.08 8.04 4.52
N ASP A 56 -8.68 7.04 3.86
CA ASP A 56 -8.15 5.67 3.87
C ASP A 56 -6.73 5.64 3.28
N GLU A 57 -5.83 4.93 3.96
CA GLU A 57 -4.40 4.97 3.64
C GLU A 57 -3.82 3.57 3.37
N VAL A 58 -2.93 3.48 2.39
CA VAL A 58 -2.09 2.31 2.16
C VAL A 58 -0.63 2.76 2.04
N VAL A 59 0.21 2.25 2.92
CA VAL A 59 1.65 2.52 2.91
C VAL A 59 2.38 1.31 2.33
N LEU A 60 3.27 1.58 1.38
CA LEU A 60 4.05 0.59 0.67
C LEU A 60 5.54 0.85 0.89
N LYS A 61 6.31 -0.19 1.17
CA LYS A 61 7.78 -0.10 1.22
C LYS A 61 8.42 -1.26 0.49
N LYS A 62 9.08 -0.97 -0.63
CA LYS A 62 9.83 -1.94 -1.41
C LYS A 62 11.21 -2.19 -0.83
N THR A 63 11.41 -3.38 -0.29
CA THR A 63 12.71 -3.85 0.22
C THR A 63 13.30 -4.97 -0.64
N GLY A 64 12.46 -5.64 -1.44
CA GLY A 64 12.87 -6.67 -2.40
C GLY A 64 13.51 -6.11 -3.68
N THR A 65 14.08 -7.01 -4.48
CA THR A 65 14.77 -6.67 -5.73
C THR A 65 13.82 -6.60 -6.93
N GLY A 66 12.70 -7.33 -6.91
CA GLY A 66 11.76 -7.38 -8.02
C GLY A 66 10.99 -6.07 -8.21
N THR A 67 10.72 -5.67 -9.45
CA THR A 67 9.90 -4.48 -9.72
C THR A 67 8.48 -4.70 -9.24
N VAL A 68 7.94 -3.75 -8.47
CA VAL A 68 6.54 -3.82 -8.02
C VAL A 68 5.72 -2.80 -8.77
N THR A 69 4.60 -3.23 -9.33
CA THR A 69 3.64 -2.35 -10.01
C THR A 69 2.37 -2.24 -9.19
N ILE A 70 1.91 -1.03 -8.91
CA ILE A 70 0.54 -0.80 -8.45
C ILE A 70 -0.36 -0.94 -9.68
N ALA A 71 -1.35 -1.83 -9.61
CA ALA A 71 -2.32 -2.05 -10.68
C ALA A 71 -3.03 -0.74 -11.06
N SER A 72 -3.48 -0.64 -12.32
CA SER A 72 -4.16 0.56 -12.81
C SER A 72 -5.40 0.86 -11.97
N THR A 73 -5.48 2.09 -11.48
CA THR A 73 -6.63 2.62 -10.75
C THR A 73 -6.69 4.14 -10.97
N THR A 74 -7.73 4.80 -10.47
CA THR A 74 -7.80 6.26 -10.49
C THR A 74 -6.76 6.82 -9.52
N ILE A 75 -5.75 7.50 -10.06
CA ILE A 75 -4.69 8.18 -9.32
C ILE A 75 -4.64 9.61 -9.83
N GLU A 76 -4.76 10.57 -8.91
CA GLU A 76 -4.68 12.01 -9.21
C GLU A 76 -5.61 12.45 -10.36
N GLY A 77 -6.79 11.83 -10.45
CA GLY A 77 -7.82 12.15 -11.45
C GLY A 77 -7.72 11.39 -12.78
N SER A 78 -6.79 10.44 -12.92
CA SER A 78 -6.63 9.66 -14.16
C SER A 78 -6.40 8.17 -13.89
N SER A 79 -6.79 7.31 -14.84
CA SER A 79 -6.50 5.87 -14.72
C SER A 79 -5.06 5.60 -15.12
N GLN A 80 -4.23 5.20 -14.15
CA GLN A 80 -2.81 4.92 -14.37
C GLN A 80 -2.28 3.87 -13.40
N SER A 81 -1.17 3.23 -13.78
CA SER A 81 -0.39 2.32 -12.95
C SER A 81 0.89 3.00 -12.47
N ILE A 82 1.41 2.59 -11.31
CA ILE A 82 2.65 3.16 -10.75
C ILE A 82 3.69 2.07 -10.55
N THR A 83 4.90 2.31 -11.03
CA THR A 83 6.02 1.39 -10.83
C THR A 83 6.85 1.85 -9.62
N ILE A 84 6.98 0.99 -8.63
CA ILE A 84 7.79 1.20 -7.44
C ILE A 84 9.18 0.61 -7.69
N THR A 85 10.16 1.49 -7.88
CA THR A 85 11.55 1.11 -8.16
C THR A 85 12.46 1.27 -6.94
N ASN A 86 12.18 2.27 -6.09
CA ASN A 86 13.06 2.68 -5.00
C ASN A 86 12.63 2.11 -3.63
N ASN A 87 13.60 1.94 -2.72
CA ASN A 87 13.36 1.56 -1.32
C ASN A 87 13.01 2.79 -0.46
N GLN A 88 11.96 3.49 -0.86
CA GLN A 88 11.37 4.58 -0.07
C GLN A 88 9.93 4.23 0.27
N PRO A 89 9.42 4.68 1.44
CA PRO A 89 8.01 4.54 1.75
C PRO A 89 7.21 5.37 0.75
N ILE A 90 6.17 4.75 0.21
CA ILE A 90 5.18 5.40 -0.64
C ILE A 90 3.86 5.36 0.14
N ARG A 91 3.21 6.52 0.25
CA ARG A 91 1.89 6.63 0.84
C ARG A 91 0.86 6.83 -0.26
N CYS A 92 -0.15 5.96 -0.27
CA CYS A 92 -1.33 6.09 -1.10
C CYS A 92 -2.49 6.54 -0.19
N LEU A 93 -2.98 7.76 -0.37
CA LEU A 93 -4.11 8.32 0.38
C LEU A 93 -5.33 8.41 -0.52
N TYR A 94 -6.43 7.77 -0.14
CA TYR A 94 -7.68 7.90 -0.90
C TYR A 94 -8.34 9.25 -0.61
N VAL A 95 -8.63 10.00 -1.67
CA VAL A 95 -9.23 11.34 -1.58
C VAL A 95 -10.74 11.28 -1.78
N ASN A 96 -11.20 10.80 -2.94
CA ASN A 96 -12.61 10.59 -3.29
C ASN A 96 -12.73 9.85 -4.63
N GLY A 97 -13.96 9.62 -5.12
CA GLY A 97 -14.22 8.91 -6.38
C GLY A 97 -13.71 9.60 -7.66
N THR A 98 -13.48 10.92 -7.63
CA THR A 98 -13.01 11.69 -8.80
C THR A 98 -11.48 11.73 -8.87
N ILE A 99 -10.82 12.05 -7.76
CA ILE A 99 -9.36 12.12 -7.67
C ILE A 99 -8.74 10.73 -7.51
N GLY A 100 -9.47 9.81 -6.87
CA GLY A 100 -8.97 8.49 -6.52
C GLY A 100 -7.90 8.58 -5.44
N TRP A 101 -6.75 7.94 -5.69
CA TRP A 101 -5.61 7.92 -4.78
C TRP A 101 -4.63 9.07 -5.07
N LEU A 102 -4.18 9.75 -4.04
CA LEU A 102 -3.01 10.64 -4.07
C LEU A 102 -1.79 9.84 -3.63
N ILE A 103 -0.68 9.93 -4.38
CA ILE A 103 0.55 9.19 -4.09
C ILE A 103 1.68 10.16 -3.74
N THR A 104 2.30 9.93 -2.59
CA THR A 104 3.36 10.79 -2.02
C THR A 104 4.50 9.98 -1.43
#